data_AF-A0A8H5T539-F1
#
_entry.id   AF-A0A8H5T539-F1
#
_cell.length_a   1.000
_cell.length_b   1.000
_cell.length_c   1.000
_cell.angle_alpha   90.00
_cell.angle_beta   90.00
_cell.angle_gamma   90.00
#
_symmetry.space_group_name_H-M   'P 1'
#
loop_
_entity.id
_entity.type
_entity.pdbx_description
1 polymer ?
#
loop_
_entity_poly.entity_id
_entity_poly.type
_entity_poly.pdbx_seq_one_letter_code
_entity_poly.pdbx_strand_id
1 'polypeptide(L)'
;MDNSGTTPVDQSTEIPSWLEFLNERIEEEREELFSESPSYEIVRDLLVASEDDDTAVSQAVTKFYDLYRAKAGKRGKWEDHGAGEYLNTISVIAFEVAPKLWYTNWRHQRIAEFLIAIKDGAAEHYIEEDPQFVWIGWGLTAAASESWNAGHVLLAVDYYTEKNSKRPEDEWAGEWFSTSGLISKLFQAGCLEDYGQLWISNDLEKAFKASTSGDVKTNAGRQAQVLAAVNHILLAGGVLVEGAKNPLPKWKLQLNGTKWKLWASKIKEVADTVDDTARWDLKKKAKQAYEKMVELYPEAFSYYHSFEDVLWLWLEKFIVREDATPDPRRSAEKPALEMHYTALVGHRRILGVKGDKTPRYEVERRAVLEIWGDKCYVNIPPKTEVKFSQQSRTITMKGAVGKYTASGGRVELHWKPTGMVVHGRASWELRDEGDLVMSVTIDDQQVNGVICLWKSGLAPELEEELIMVGISKIEEYRRLIRNSKVATVGAVSNASWLAVWNRLARG
;
A
#
# COMPACT_ATOMS: atom_id res chain seq x y z
N MET A 1 6.21 -57.15 -38.61
CA MET A 1 6.27 -56.16 -39.69
C MET A 1 6.10 -54.82 -39.04
N ASP A 2 7.24 -54.18 -38.81
CA ASP A 2 7.40 -52.89 -38.18
C ASP A 2 6.81 -51.78 -39.04
N ASN A 3 6.03 -50.90 -38.45
CA ASN A 3 5.76 -49.57 -38.99
C ASN A 3 6.19 -48.54 -37.95
N SER A 4 7.43 -48.11 -38.10
CA SER A 4 8.03 -46.97 -37.43
C SER A 4 7.30 -45.69 -37.85
N GLY A 5 6.43 -45.18 -36.98
CA GLY A 5 5.93 -43.81 -37.04
C GLY A 5 6.86 -42.91 -36.25
N THR A 6 7.94 -42.47 -36.88
CA THR A 6 8.83 -41.45 -36.32
C THR A 6 8.12 -40.10 -36.40
N THR A 7 7.77 -39.53 -35.26
CA THR A 7 7.31 -38.14 -35.13
C THR A 7 8.42 -37.22 -35.66
N PRO A 8 8.14 -36.22 -36.50
CA PRO A 8 9.16 -35.26 -36.91
C PRO A 8 9.52 -34.40 -35.69
N VAL A 9 10.76 -34.52 -35.23
CA VAL A 9 11.38 -33.53 -34.36
C VAL A 9 11.62 -32.31 -35.23
N ASP A 10 10.87 -31.25 -34.99
CA ASP A 10 11.08 -29.95 -35.60
C ASP A 10 12.37 -29.35 -35.02
N GLN A 11 13.51 -29.72 -35.60
CA GLN A 11 14.80 -29.08 -35.37
C GLN A 11 14.86 -27.82 -36.22
N SER A 12 14.26 -26.73 -35.76
CA SER A 12 14.59 -25.41 -36.29
C SER A 12 16.07 -25.11 -35.99
N THR A 13 16.86 -25.01 -37.05
CA THR A 13 18.28 -24.61 -37.06
C THR A 13 18.48 -23.08 -36.98
N GLU A 14 17.44 -22.31 -36.64
CA GLU A 14 17.59 -20.86 -36.47
C GLU A 14 18.35 -20.53 -35.18
N ILE A 15 19.33 -19.63 -35.32
CA ILE A 15 20.05 -19.05 -34.19
C ILE A 15 19.01 -18.30 -33.32
N PRO A 16 18.93 -18.56 -32.01
CA PRO A 16 18.01 -17.84 -31.15
C PRO A 16 18.24 -16.32 -31.18
N SER A 17 17.18 -15.52 -31.23
CA SER A 17 17.24 -14.06 -31.35
C SER A 17 18.06 -13.35 -30.27
N TRP A 18 18.11 -13.91 -29.05
CA TRP A 18 18.96 -13.40 -27.97
C TRP A 18 20.46 -13.60 -28.27
N LEU A 19 20.82 -14.69 -28.93
CA LEU A 19 22.20 -15.03 -29.28
C LEU A 19 22.66 -14.22 -30.49
N GLU A 20 21.78 -14.05 -31.48
CA GLU A 20 22.02 -13.15 -32.61
C GLU A 20 22.29 -11.72 -32.13
N PHE A 21 21.41 -11.17 -31.28
CA PHE A 21 21.59 -9.86 -30.68
C PHE A 21 22.94 -9.71 -29.96
N LEU A 22 23.33 -10.68 -29.14
CA LEU A 22 24.62 -10.62 -28.44
C LEU A 22 25.81 -10.67 -29.40
N ASN A 23 25.74 -11.49 -30.45
CA ASN A 23 26.82 -11.58 -31.43
C ASN A 23 26.94 -10.29 -32.25
N GLU A 24 25.83 -9.66 -32.63
CA GLU A 24 25.82 -8.35 -33.31
C GLU A 24 26.48 -7.28 -32.43
N ARG A 25 26.06 -7.16 -31.16
CA ARG A 25 26.64 -6.20 -30.22
C ARG A 25 28.14 -6.42 -29.97
N ILE A 26 28.56 -7.68 -29.86
CA ILE A 26 29.98 -8.03 -29.68
C ILE A 26 30.82 -7.52 -30.85
N GLU A 27 30.32 -7.64 -32.08
CA GLU A 27 31.00 -7.18 -33.29
C GLU A 27 30.99 -5.65 -33.40
N GLU A 28 29.85 -5.00 -33.15
CA GLU A 28 29.73 -3.53 -33.14
C GLU A 28 30.71 -2.88 -32.14
N GLU A 29 30.79 -3.43 -30.94
CA GLU A 29 31.61 -2.91 -29.85
C GLU A 29 33.12 -3.19 -30.02
N ARG A 30 33.51 -4.09 -30.94
CA ARG A 30 34.88 -4.60 -31.03
C ARG A 30 35.89 -3.55 -31.47
N GLU A 31 35.44 -2.59 -32.27
CA GLU A 31 36.28 -1.54 -32.84
C GLU A 31 36.29 -0.25 -32.01
N GLU A 32 35.52 -0.20 -30.92
CA GLU A 32 35.40 0.99 -30.08
C GLU A 32 36.60 1.19 -29.14
N LEU A 33 37.01 2.46 -28.97
CA LEU A 33 38.11 2.85 -28.08
C LEU A 33 37.85 2.46 -26.60
N PHE A 34 36.58 2.39 -26.20
CA PHE A 34 36.13 1.96 -24.88
C PHE A 34 35.20 0.74 -24.97
N SER A 35 35.57 -0.24 -25.79
CA SER A 35 34.78 -1.46 -26.07
C SER A 35 34.13 -2.09 -24.84
N GLU A 36 32.81 -2.27 -24.92
CA GLU A 36 32.01 -3.06 -23.97
C GLU A 36 31.90 -4.54 -24.38
N SER A 37 32.52 -4.92 -25.51
CA SER A 37 32.49 -6.28 -26.07
C SER A 37 32.79 -7.39 -25.04
N PRO A 38 33.79 -7.26 -24.13
CA PRO A 38 34.02 -8.28 -23.10
C PRO A 38 32.84 -8.51 -22.15
N SER A 39 32.05 -7.47 -21.85
CA SER A 39 30.86 -7.59 -21.00
C SER A 39 29.75 -8.36 -21.72
N TYR A 40 29.57 -8.13 -23.02
CA TYR A 40 28.63 -8.90 -23.83
C TYR A 40 29.05 -10.37 -23.96
N GLU A 41 30.36 -10.64 -24.12
CA GLU A 41 30.90 -12.00 -24.15
C GLU A 41 30.63 -12.76 -22.84
N ILE A 42 30.76 -12.10 -21.68
CA ILE A 42 30.42 -12.71 -20.37
C ILE A 42 28.96 -13.18 -20.35
N VAL A 43 28.02 -12.32 -20.77
CA VAL A 43 26.59 -12.66 -20.78
C VAL A 43 26.30 -13.73 -21.83
N ARG A 44 26.92 -13.67 -23.01
CA ARG A 44 26.77 -14.70 -24.04
C ARG A 44 27.22 -16.07 -23.54
N ASP A 45 28.43 -16.16 -23.00
CA ASP A 45 29.02 -17.41 -22.54
C ASP A 45 28.19 -18.01 -21.40
N LEU A 46 27.69 -17.17 -20.49
CA LEU A 46 26.77 -17.56 -19.41
C LEU A 46 25.51 -18.26 -19.94
N LEU A 47 24.93 -17.76 -21.03
CA LEU A 47 23.66 -18.23 -21.59
C LEU A 47 23.81 -19.36 -22.62
N VAL A 48 24.99 -19.49 -23.22
CA VAL A 48 25.35 -20.61 -24.12
C VAL A 48 25.70 -21.86 -23.31
N ALA A 49 26.26 -21.71 -22.10
CA ALA A 49 26.52 -22.83 -21.20
C ALA A 49 25.25 -23.67 -20.98
N SER A 50 25.41 -24.98 -20.84
CA SER A 50 24.29 -25.92 -20.70
C SER A 50 23.43 -25.62 -19.46
N GLU A 51 22.16 -26.03 -19.48
CA GLU A 51 21.25 -25.86 -18.34
C GLU A 51 21.80 -26.48 -17.05
N ASP A 52 22.46 -27.65 -17.16
CA ASP A 52 23.03 -28.38 -16.02
C ASP A 52 24.45 -27.93 -15.61
N ASP A 53 25.00 -26.88 -16.24
CA ASP A 53 26.31 -26.34 -15.84
C ASP A 53 26.17 -25.46 -14.59
N ASP A 54 26.50 -26.05 -13.44
CA ASP A 54 26.48 -25.41 -12.12
C ASP A 54 27.64 -24.41 -11.92
N THR A 55 28.66 -24.44 -12.79
CA THR A 55 29.80 -23.53 -12.72
C THR A 55 29.61 -22.26 -13.54
N ALA A 56 28.69 -22.25 -14.52
CA ALA A 56 28.51 -21.15 -15.48
C ALA A 56 28.37 -19.77 -14.81
N VAL A 57 27.57 -19.66 -13.75
CA VAL A 57 27.40 -18.42 -12.99
C VAL A 57 28.71 -17.99 -12.33
N SER A 58 29.38 -18.90 -11.62
CA SER A 58 30.64 -18.58 -10.92
C SER A 58 31.78 -18.18 -11.88
N GLN A 59 31.83 -18.78 -13.07
CA GLN A 59 32.79 -18.43 -14.11
C GLN A 59 32.51 -17.04 -14.69
N ALA A 60 31.23 -16.72 -14.94
CA ALA A 60 30.84 -15.39 -15.41
C ALA A 60 31.16 -14.30 -14.37
N VAL A 61 30.91 -14.56 -13.08
CA VAL A 61 31.27 -13.65 -11.98
C VAL A 61 32.78 -13.44 -11.92
N THR A 62 33.57 -14.52 -12.05
CA THR A 62 35.03 -14.43 -12.08
C THR A 62 35.51 -13.54 -13.23
N LYS A 63 35.00 -13.77 -14.44
CA LYS A 63 35.32 -12.94 -15.62
C LYS A 63 34.94 -11.46 -15.39
N PHE A 64 33.79 -11.19 -14.76
CA PHE A 64 33.38 -9.82 -14.42
C PHE A 64 34.36 -9.15 -13.45
N TYR A 65 34.75 -9.83 -12.37
CA TYR A 65 35.72 -9.28 -11.41
C TYR A 65 37.11 -9.10 -12.00
N ASP A 66 37.57 -10.02 -12.85
CA ASP A 66 38.83 -9.90 -13.57
C ASP A 66 38.82 -8.69 -14.52
N LEU A 67 37.70 -8.46 -15.21
CA LEU A 67 37.52 -7.31 -16.09
C LEU A 67 37.57 -5.98 -15.31
N TYR A 68 36.91 -5.92 -14.14
CA TYR A 68 36.99 -4.78 -13.23
C TYR A 68 38.44 -4.55 -12.76
N ARG A 69 39.09 -5.57 -12.22
CA ARG A 69 40.46 -5.50 -11.67
C ARG A 69 41.48 -5.04 -12.72
N ALA A 70 41.33 -5.47 -13.98
CA ALA A 70 42.23 -5.10 -15.06
C ALA A 70 42.25 -3.58 -15.37
N LYS A 71 41.19 -2.86 -15.02
CA LYS A 71 41.07 -1.40 -15.23
C LYS A 71 40.97 -0.60 -13.93
N ALA A 72 40.79 -1.24 -12.78
CA ALA A 72 40.83 -0.61 -11.48
C ALA A 72 42.18 0.13 -11.27
N GLY A 73 42.12 1.34 -10.72
CA GLY A 73 43.28 2.23 -10.55
C GLY A 73 43.79 2.95 -11.82
N LYS A 74 43.27 2.64 -13.01
CA LYS A 74 43.65 3.33 -14.28
C LYS A 74 42.72 4.49 -14.63
N ARG A 75 41.48 4.48 -14.13
CA ARG A 75 40.54 5.61 -14.22
C ARG A 75 40.80 6.54 -13.04
N GLY A 76 40.74 7.86 -13.27
CA GLY A 76 40.98 8.87 -12.22
C GLY A 76 40.12 8.65 -10.97
N LYS A 77 40.54 9.21 -9.83
CA LYS A 77 39.93 8.99 -8.50
C LYS A 77 38.44 9.36 -8.46
N TRP A 78 37.58 8.42 -8.82
CA TRP A 78 36.16 8.46 -8.52
C TRP A 78 35.94 7.81 -7.16
N GLU A 79 34.99 8.32 -6.39
CA GLU A 79 34.72 7.83 -5.03
C GLU A 79 34.28 6.36 -5.02
N ASP A 80 33.72 5.86 -6.12
CA ASP A 80 33.28 4.47 -6.28
C ASP A 80 34.30 3.57 -6.99
N HIS A 81 35.50 4.11 -7.31
CA HIS A 81 36.55 3.41 -8.04
C HIS A 81 36.07 2.76 -9.35
N GLY A 82 35.05 3.35 -10.00
CA GLY A 82 34.43 2.85 -11.22
C GLY A 82 33.53 1.63 -11.03
N ALA A 83 33.35 1.09 -9.82
CA ALA A 83 32.56 -0.11 -9.59
C ALA A 83 31.10 0.06 -10.03
N GLY A 84 30.53 1.26 -9.82
CA GLY A 84 29.18 1.58 -10.28
C GLY A 84 29.03 1.52 -11.80
N GLU A 85 30.02 2.02 -12.56
CA GLU A 85 30.00 1.96 -14.03
C GLU A 85 30.05 0.52 -14.55
N TYR A 86 30.95 -0.31 -14.02
CA TYR A 86 31.06 -1.70 -14.44
C TYR A 86 29.79 -2.48 -14.15
N LEU A 87 29.20 -2.26 -12.96
CA LEU A 87 27.92 -2.83 -12.62
C LEU A 87 26.82 -2.31 -13.55
N ASN A 88 26.84 -1.03 -13.92
CA ASN A 88 25.87 -0.46 -14.85
C ASN A 88 25.96 -1.12 -16.24
N THR A 89 27.14 -1.18 -16.86
CA THR A 89 27.33 -1.82 -18.17
C THR A 89 26.81 -3.26 -18.18
N ILE A 90 27.23 -4.10 -17.23
CA ILE A 90 26.77 -5.50 -17.21
C ILE A 90 25.26 -5.62 -16.93
N SER A 91 24.72 -4.71 -16.13
CA SER A 91 23.28 -4.66 -15.84
C SER A 91 22.47 -4.22 -17.06
N VAL A 92 22.93 -3.22 -17.82
CA VAL A 92 22.27 -2.78 -19.07
C VAL A 92 22.17 -3.96 -20.03
N ILE A 93 23.28 -4.67 -20.27
CA ILE A 93 23.29 -5.85 -21.15
C ILE A 93 22.30 -6.92 -20.64
N ALA A 94 22.32 -7.22 -19.33
CA ALA A 94 21.38 -8.17 -18.73
C ALA A 94 19.91 -7.76 -18.96
N PHE A 95 19.59 -6.46 -18.86
CA PHE A 95 18.26 -5.91 -19.07
C PHE A 95 17.86 -5.75 -20.55
N GLU A 96 18.82 -5.69 -21.49
CA GLU A 96 18.54 -5.74 -22.94
C GLU A 96 18.30 -7.17 -23.44
N VAL A 97 18.97 -8.15 -22.82
CA VAL A 97 18.84 -9.57 -23.18
C VAL A 97 17.62 -10.21 -22.52
N ALA A 98 17.30 -9.87 -21.27
CA ALA A 98 16.19 -10.48 -20.55
C ALA A 98 14.83 -10.42 -21.30
N PRO A 99 14.43 -9.33 -21.96
CA PRO A 99 13.20 -9.27 -22.76
C PRO A 99 13.15 -10.29 -23.92
N LYS A 100 14.30 -10.77 -24.39
CA LYS A 100 14.42 -11.78 -25.47
C LYS A 100 14.35 -13.21 -24.94
N LEU A 101 14.30 -13.39 -23.62
CA LEU A 101 14.20 -14.68 -22.94
C LEU A 101 12.90 -14.73 -22.18
N TRP A 102 12.12 -15.81 -22.28
CA TRP A 102 10.90 -15.92 -21.49
C TRP A 102 11.21 -16.00 -19.98
N TYR A 103 10.47 -15.28 -19.13
CA TYR A 103 10.79 -15.12 -17.70
C TYR A 103 10.83 -16.43 -16.88
N THR A 104 10.15 -17.49 -17.35
CA THR A 104 10.18 -18.83 -16.74
C THR A 104 11.29 -19.72 -17.29
N ASN A 105 12.05 -19.27 -18.30
CA ASN A 105 13.17 -20.00 -18.87
C ASN A 105 14.36 -19.97 -17.90
N TRP A 106 15.10 -21.07 -17.80
CA TRP A 106 16.30 -21.17 -16.97
C TRP A 106 17.38 -20.15 -17.37
N ARG A 107 17.48 -19.76 -18.65
CA ARG A 107 18.41 -18.72 -19.10
C ARG A 107 18.10 -17.37 -18.46
N HIS A 108 16.83 -17.02 -18.39
CA HIS A 108 16.41 -15.80 -17.71
C HIS A 108 16.69 -15.90 -16.19
N GLN A 109 16.50 -17.08 -15.60
CA GLN A 109 16.87 -17.30 -14.20
C GLN A 109 18.37 -17.11 -13.97
N ARG A 110 19.20 -17.62 -14.88
CA ARG A 110 20.66 -17.51 -14.84
C ARG A 110 21.17 -16.07 -14.92
N ILE A 111 20.49 -15.18 -15.67
CA ILE A 111 20.78 -13.74 -15.66
C ILE A 111 20.60 -13.15 -14.26
N ALA A 112 19.49 -13.48 -13.58
CA ALA A 112 19.23 -12.98 -12.24
C ALA A 112 20.27 -13.53 -11.24
N GLU A 113 20.55 -14.83 -11.29
CA GLU A 113 21.56 -15.48 -10.44
C GLU A 113 22.95 -14.89 -10.63
N PHE A 114 23.33 -14.54 -11.86
CA PHE A 114 24.58 -13.86 -12.15
C PHE A 114 24.69 -12.50 -11.47
N LEU A 115 23.68 -11.63 -11.61
CA LEU A 115 23.68 -10.31 -10.96
C LEU A 115 23.63 -10.41 -9.42
N ILE A 116 22.91 -11.40 -8.89
CA ILE A 116 22.87 -11.70 -7.46
C ILE A 116 24.24 -12.17 -6.96
N ALA A 117 24.89 -13.07 -7.69
CA ALA A 117 26.21 -13.58 -7.33
C ALA A 117 27.30 -12.49 -7.41
N ILE A 118 27.19 -11.51 -8.32
CA ILE A 118 28.06 -10.32 -8.31
C ILE A 118 27.92 -9.54 -7.00
N LYS A 119 26.69 -9.36 -6.49
CA LYS A 119 26.45 -8.69 -5.20
C LYS A 119 27.03 -9.49 -4.04
N ASP A 120 26.73 -10.78 -3.99
CA ASP A 120 27.09 -11.64 -2.86
C ASP A 120 28.59 -11.92 -2.79
N GLY A 121 29.30 -11.88 -3.93
CA GLY A 121 30.76 -12.01 -4.00
C GLY A 121 31.55 -10.70 -3.89
N ALA A 122 30.87 -9.56 -3.79
CA ALA A 122 31.55 -8.27 -3.73
C ALA A 122 32.31 -8.07 -2.40
N ALA A 123 33.43 -7.36 -2.46
CA ALA A 123 34.19 -6.99 -1.27
C ALA A 123 33.43 -5.94 -0.45
N GLU A 124 33.63 -5.96 0.87
CA GLU A 124 33.04 -4.97 1.79
C GLU A 124 33.65 -3.58 1.57
N HIS A 125 34.94 -3.52 1.28
CA HIS A 125 35.71 -2.29 1.12
C HIS A 125 36.73 -2.40 -0.02
N TYR A 126 37.03 -1.27 -0.65
CA TYR A 126 38.03 -1.18 -1.70
C TYR A 126 39.44 -1.11 -1.07
N ILE A 127 40.40 -1.84 -1.64
CA ILE A 127 41.80 -1.86 -1.24
C ILE A 127 42.65 -1.46 -2.45
N GLU A 128 43.51 -0.45 -2.32
CA GLU A 128 44.26 0.11 -3.45
C GLU A 128 45.37 -0.86 -3.94
N GLU A 129 45.97 -1.63 -3.03
CA GLU A 129 47.03 -2.59 -3.33
C GLU A 129 46.52 -3.92 -3.93
N ASP A 130 45.27 -4.27 -3.67
CA ASP A 130 44.56 -5.42 -4.28
C ASP A 130 43.13 -4.97 -4.64
N PRO A 131 42.96 -4.31 -5.81
CA PRO A 131 41.66 -3.78 -6.19
C PRO A 131 40.65 -4.93 -6.38
N GLN A 132 39.65 -4.93 -5.51
CA GLN A 132 38.51 -5.83 -5.53
C GLN A 132 37.23 -5.04 -5.81
N PHE A 133 36.29 -5.67 -6.49
CA PHE A 133 35.01 -5.06 -6.79
C PHE A 133 34.20 -4.87 -5.50
N VAL A 134 33.71 -3.65 -5.26
CA VAL A 134 32.81 -3.31 -4.15
C VAL A 134 31.41 -3.10 -4.70
N TRP A 135 30.39 -3.58 -3.99
CA TRP A 135 29.01 -3.42 -4.41
C TRP A 135 28.55 -1.96 -4.29
N ILE A 136 28.29 -1.32 -5.43
CA ILE A 136 27.74 0.03 -5.51
C ILE A 136 26.43 -0.04 -6.30
N GLY A 137 25.31 -0.17 -5.58
CA GLY A 137 24.00 -0.53 -6.15
C GLY A 137 23.38 0.45 -7.15
N TRP A 138 23.92 1.67 -7.30
CA TRP A 138 23.37 2.66 -8.23
C TRP A 138 23.43 2.17 -9.68
N GLY A 139 24.48 1.44 -10.07
CA GLY A 139 24.66 0.97 -11.45
C GLY A 139 23.56 0.01 -11.91
N LEU A 140 23.24 -0.97 -11.06
CA LEU A 140 22.11 -1.89 -11.29
C LEU A 140 20.77 -1.16 -11.23
N THR A 141 20.61 -0.26 -10.26
CA THR A 141 19.37 0.52 -10.08
C THR A 141 19.08 1.40 -11.29
N ALA A 142 20.10 2.02 -11.90
CA ALA A 142 19.95 2.84 -13.09
C ALA A 142 19.45 2.01 -14.29
N ALA A 143 20.09 0.87 -14.57
CA ALA A 143 19.66 -0.04 -15.64
C ALA A 143 18.22 -0.55 -15.43
N ALA A 144 17.91 -1.01 -14.20
CA ALA A 144 16.57 -1.46 -13.86
C ALA A 144 15.52 -0.36 -13.97
N SER A 145 15.86 0.88 -13.57
CA SER A 145 15.00 2.05 -13.69
C SER A 145 14.70 2.39 -15.14
N GLU A 146 15.70 2.36 -16.02
CA GLU A 146 15.51 2.64 -17.45
C GLU A 146 14.60 1.61 -18.11
N SER A 147 14.84 0.31 -17.87
CA SER A 147 14.01 -0.76 -18.41
C SER A 147 12.60 -0.75 -17.82
N TRP A 148 12.47 -0.50 -16.51
CA TRP A 148 11.16 -0.35 -15.88
C TRP A 148 10.41 0.85 -16.47
N ASN A 149 11.06 2.02 -16.60
CA ASN A 149 10.44 3.22 -17.17
C ASN A 149 10.05 3.02 -18.63
N ALA A 150 10.86 2.32 -19.44
CA ALA A 150 10.55 2.00 -20.83
C ALA A 150 9.26 1.16 -20.94
N GLY A 151 9.06 0.20 -20.03
CA GLY A 151 7.79 -0.54 -19.89
C GLY A 151 6.67 0.27 -19.23
N HIS A 152 7.02 1.29 -18.43
CA HIS A 152 6.14 2.08 -17.57
C HIS A 152 5.85 3.51 -18.08
N VAL A 153 6.12 3.87 -19.36
CA VAL A 153 5.67 5.17 -19.91
C VAL A 153 4.14 5.18 -20.06
N LEU A 154 3.48 5.38 -18.91
CA LEU A 154 2.19 5.91 -18.45
C LEU A 154 0.99 6.12 -19.40
N LEU A 155 1.03 5.69 -20.67
CA LEU A 155 -0.05 5.70 -21.66
C LEU A 155 -0.17 4.34 -22.38
N ALA A 156 0.57 3.34 -21.91
CA ALA A 156 1.05 2.20 -22.68
C ALA A 156 0.05 1.04 -22.91
N VAL A 157 -0.94 0.74 -22.05
CA VAL A 157 -1.84 -0.37 -22.43
C VAL A 157 -2.59 -0.07 -23.72
N ASP A 158 -2.90 1.19 -24.02
CA ASP A 158 -3.41 1.57 -25.33
C ASP A 158 -2.26 1.92 -26.29
N TYR A 159 -1.29 2.79 -25.93
CA TYR A 159 -0.23 3.24 -26.85
C TYR A 159 0.86 2.20 -27.16
N TYR A 160 1.33 1.43 -26.17
CA TYR A 160 2.34 0.38 -26.36
C TYR A 160 1.73 -0.83 -27.04
N THR A 161 0.49 -1.19 -26.70
CA THR A 161 -0.23 -2.27 -27.37
C THR A 161 -0.65 -1.88 -28.79
N GLU A 162 -1.02 -0.62 -29.05
CA GLU A 162 -1.28 -0.08 -30.40
C GLU A 162 0.01 0.05 -31.23
N LYS A 163 1.10 0.57 -30.65
CA LYS A 163 2.42 0.68 -31.30
C LYS A 163 3.01 -0.68 -31.65
N ASN A 164 2.81 -1.68 -30.80
CA ASN A 164 3.29 -3.05 -30.99
C ASN A 164 2.21 -3.99 -31.56
N SER A 165 1.03 -3.48 -31.94
CA SER A 165 -0.08 -4.29 -32.47
C SER A 165 0.25 -5.08 -33.74
N LYS A 166 1.34 -4.70 -34.42
CA LYS A 166 1.86 -5.39 -35.61
C LYS A 166 2.74 -6.59 -35.26
N ARG A 167 3.21 -6.71 -34.01
CA ARG A 167 3.99 -7.84 -33.52
C ARG A 167 3.06 -8.88 -32.87
N PRO A 168 3.41 -10.17 -32.88
CA PRO A 168 2.68 -11.20 -32.15
C PRO A 168 2.47 -10.82 -30.67
N GLU A 169 1.29 -11.14 -30.13
CA GLU A 169 0.92 -10.81 -28.75
C GLU A 169 1.91 -11.35 -27.73
N ASP A 170 2.39 -12.58 -27.96
CA ASP A 170 3.34 -13.25 -27.09
C ASP A 170 4.71 -12.55 -27.05
N GLU A 171 5.14 -11.89 -28.13
CA GLU A 171 6.43 -11.21 -28.16
C GLU A 171 6.43 -9.97 -27.27
N TRP A 172 5.50 -9.02 -27.50
CA TRP A 172 5.49 -7.78 -26.74
C TRP A 172 5.04 -7.99 -25.29
N ALA A 173 4.17 -8.96 -25.02
CA ALA A 173 3.80 -9.32 -23.65
C ALA A 173 4.97 -10.02 -22.95
N GLY A 174 5.71 -10.87 -23.66
CA GLY A 174 6.91 -11.54 -23.19
C GLY A 174 7.99 -10.59 -22.72
N GLU A 175 8.30 -9.57 -23.53
CA GLU A 175 9.28 -8.54 -23.17
C GLU A 175 8.93 -7.87 -21.83
N TRP A 176 7.65 -7.58 -21.62
CA TRP A 176 7.16 -7.02 -20.37
C TRP A 176 7.27 -8.02 -19.21
N PHE A 177 6.80 -9.26 -19.38
CA PHE A 177 6.85 -10.28 -18.33
C PHE A 177 8.28 -10.58 -17.90
N SER A 178 9.21 -10.61 -18.83
CA SER A 178 10.63 -10.83 -18.57
C SER A 178 11.27 -9.67 -17.86
N THR A 179 11.01 -8.43 -18.28
CA THR A 179 11.50 -7.24 -17.56
C THR A 179 10.98 -7.21 -16.11
N SER A 180 9.66 -7.36 -15.92
CA SER A 180 9.03 -7.42 -14.59
C SER A 180 9.54 -8.62 -13.78
N GLY A 181 9.79 -9.75 -14.44
CA GLY A 181 10.33 -10.96 -13.83
C GLY A 181 11.75 -10.75 -13.30
N LEU A 182 12.63 -10.12 -14.07
CA LEU A 182 14.00 -9.82 -13.65
C LEU A 182 14.01 -8.85 -12.47
N ILE A 183 13.24 -7.76 -12.55
CA ILE A 183 13.08 -6.80 -11.45
C ILE A 183 12.61 -7.51 -10.18
N SER A 184 11.62 -8.41 -10.28
CA SER A 184 11.11 -9.15 -9.13
C SER A 184 12.19 -10.02 -8.48
N LYS A 185 12.96 -10.77 -9.28
CA LYS A 185 14.01 -11.66 -8.79
C LYS A 185 15.12 -10.86 -8.09
N LEU A 186 15.55 -9.75 -8.69
CA LEU A 186 16.55 -8.86 -8.11
C LEU A 186 16.07 -8.16 -6.84
N PHE A 187 14.80 -7.73 -6.79
CA PHE A 187 14.20 -7.17 -5.58
C PHE A 187 14.12 -8.23 -4.47
N GLN A 188 13.69 -9.44 -4.80
CA GLN A 188 13.62 -10.56 -3.85
C GLN A 188 15.00 -10.90 -3.25
N ALA A 189 16.08 -10.70 -4.00
CA ALA A 189 17.46 -10.90 -3.54
C ALA A 189 18.10 -9.66 -2.86
N GLY A 190 17.32 -8.58 -2.69
CA GLY A 190 17.80 -7.34 -2.08
C GLY A 190 18.80 -6.56 -2.93
N CYS A 191 18.82 -6.77 -4.25
CA CYS A 191 19.71 -6.05 -5.17
C CYS A 191 19.19 -4.65 -5.55
N LEU A 192 17.90 -4.38 -5.34
CA LEU A 192 17.23 -3.14 -5.77
C LEU A 192 16.77 -2.22 -4.61
N GLU A 193 17.25 -2.48 -3.40
CA GLU A 193 16.96 -1.71 -2.18
C GLU A 193 15.49 -1.21 -2.10
N ASP A 194 15.26 0.05 -1.70
CA ASP A 194 13.95 0.68 -1.62
C ASP A 194 13.26 0.86 -3.00
N TYR A 195 14.03 0.91 -4.09
CA TYR A 195 13.51 1.18 -5.44
C TYR A 195 12.68 0.02 -5.98
N GLY A 196 13.08 -1.23 -5.70
CA GLY A 196 12.31 -2.41 -6.10
C GLY A 196 10.90 -2.41 -5.53
N GLN A 197 10.74 -2.05 -4.25
CA GLN A 197 9.43 -1.91 -3.62
C GLN A 197 8.59 -0.81 -4.29
N LEU A 198 9.21 0.34 -4.60
CA LEU A 198 8.54 1.46 -5.26
C LEU A 198 7.98 1.05 -6.63
N TRP A 199 8.80 0.45 -7.49
CA TRP A 199 8.42 0.05 -8.84
C TRP A 199 7.31 -1.00 -8.83
N ILE A 200 7.48 -2.07 -8.05
CA ILE A 200 6.49 -3.13 -7.94
C ILE A 200 5.16 -2.60 -7.39
N SER A 201 5.20 -1.75 -6.36
CA SER A 201 3.98 -1.15 -5.79
C SER A 201 3.27 -0.24 -6.79
N ASN A 202 4.01 0.44 -7.66
CA ASN A 202 3.45 1.27 -8.71
C ASN A 202 2.77 0.42 -9.79
N ASP A 203 3.40 -0.66 -10.23
CA ASP A 203 2.82 -1.60 -11.21
C ASP A 203 1.51 -2.21 -10.69
N LEU A 204 1.47 -2.59 -9.41
CA LEU A 204 0.25 -3.06 -8.73
C LEU A 204 -0.84 -1.98 -8.66
N GLU A 205 -0.50 -0.74 -8.28
CA GLU A 205 -1.45 0.38 -8.24
C GLU A 205 -2.00 0.70 -9.64
N LYS A 206 -1.15 0.68 -10.67
CA LYS A 206 -1.55 0.89 -12.06
C LYS A 206 -2.47 -0.21 -12.55
N ALA A 207 -2.10 -1.46 -12.37
CA ALA A 207 -2.88 -2.62 -12.81
C ALA A 207 -4.25 -2.67 -12.12
N PHE A 208 -4.34 -2.36 -10.83
CA PHE A 208 -5.58 -2.61 -10.07
C PHE A 208 -6.41 -1.38 -9.73
N LYS A 209 -5.92 -0.16 -9.97
CA LYS A 209 -6.63 1.06 -9.56
C LYS A 209 -6.63 2.19 -10.59
N ALA A 210 -5.51 2.47 -11.24
CA ALA A 210 -5.39 3.68 -12.07
C ALA A 210 -5.62 3.45 -13.57
N SER A 211 -5.24 2.29 -14.11
CA SER A 211 -5.25 2.00 -15.54
C SER A 211 -6.06 0.75 -15.82
N THR A 212 -7.37 0.80 -15.53
CA THR A 212 -8.29 -0.33 -15.65
C THR A 212 -9.10 -0.32 -16.96
N SER A 213 -8.62 0.35 -18.00
CA SER A 213 -9.25 0.33 -19.32
C SER A 213 -9.08 -1.06 -19.97
N GLY A 214 -10.06 -1.43 -20.80
CA GLY A 214 -10.11 -2.74 -21.45
C GLY A 214 -10.75 -3.83 -20.59
N ASP A 215 -11.51 -4.71 -21.24
CA ASP A 215 -12.12 -5.88 -20.60
C ASP A 215 -11.06 -6.97 -20.38
N VAL A 216 -10.82 -7.34 -19.12
CA VAL A 216 -9.84 -8.37 -18.75
C VAL A 216 -10.15 -9.76 -19.34
N LYS A 217 -11.39 -10.02 -19.77
CA LYS A 217 -11.75 -11.29 -20.42
C LYS A 217 -11.21 -11.40 -21.85
N THR A 218 -11.11 -10.28 -22.56
CA THR A 218 -10.92 -10.28 -24.01
C THR A 218 -9.68 -9.51 -24.45
N ASN A 219 -9.34 -8.41 -23.76
CA ASN A 219 -8.24 -7.52 -24.13
C ASN A 219 -6.87 -8.09 -23.71
N ALA A 220 -6.01 -8.37 -24.69
CA ALA A 220 -4.67 -8.92 -24.48
C ALA A 220 -3.76 -8.00 -23.66
N GLY A 221 -3.74 -6.70 -23.98
CA GLY A 221 -2.95 -5.71 -23.24
C GLY A 221 -3.33 -5.64 -21.76
N ARG A 222 -4.63 -5.71 -21.47
CA ARG A 222 -5.15 -5.75 -20.11
C ARG A 222 -4.76 -7.03 -19.38
N GLN A 223 -4.87 -8.19 -20.04
CA GLN A 223 -4.43 -9.47 -19.47
C GLN A 223 -2.93 -9.47 -19.18
N ALA A 224 -2.11 -8.91 -20.08
CA ALA A 224 -0.66 -8.81 -19.90
C ALA A 224 -0.31 -7.88 -18.72
N GLN A 225 -0.91 -6.69 -18.66
CA GLN A 225 -0.69 -5.75 -17.55
C GLN A 225 -1.00 -6.40 -16.19
N VAL A 226 -2.14 -7.09 -16.09
CA VAL A 226 -2.52 -7.78 -14.84
C VAL A 226 -1.56 -8.92 -14.55
N LEU A 227 -1.13 -9.68 -15.57
CA LEU A 227 -0.23 -10.79 -15.37
C LEU A 227 1.17 -10.35 -14.91
N ALA A 228 1.70 -9.26 -15.45
CA ALA A 228 2.97 -8.68 -14.99
C ALA A 228 2.91 -8.33 -13.49
N ALA A 229 1.82 -7.68 -13.07
CA ALA A 229 1.55 -7.36 -11.67
C ALA A 229 1.41 -8.62 -10.78
N VAL A 230 0.72 -9.65 -11.28
CA VAL A 230 0.58 -10.97 -10.62
C VAL A 230 1.94 -11.65 -10.47
N ASN A 231 2.82 -11.58 -11.47
CA ASN A 231 4.15 -12.18 -11.44
C ASN A 231 5.03 -11.56 -10.34
N HIS A 232 4.92 -10.26 -10.06
CA HIS A 232 5.61 -9.64 -8.93
C HIS A 232 5.25 -10.31 -7.59
N ILE A 233 3.98 -10.62 -7.37
CA ILE A 233 3.52 -11.33 -6.17
C ILE A 233 4.07 -12.76 -6.13
N LEU A 234 4.01 -13.47 -7.25
CA LEU A 234 4.48 -14.85 -7.32
C LEU A 234 5.99 -14.96 -7.08
N LEU A 235 6.79 -14.04 -7.62
CA LEU A 235 8.25 -14.08 -7.55
C LEU A 235 8.78 -13.41 -6.28
N ALA A 236 8.26 -12.24 -5.90
CA ALA A 236 8.84 -11.40 -4.86
C ALA A 236 7.87 -11.09 -3.70
N GLY A 237 6.71 -11.74 -3.65
CA GLY A 237 5.70 -11.47 -2.63
C GLY A 237 6.21 -11.60 -1.18
N GLY A 238 7.16 -12.52 -0.95
CA GLY A 238 7.73 -12.77 0.37
C GLY A 238 8.55 -11.59 0.93
N VAL A 239 9.26 -10.84 0.08
CA VAL A 239 9.93 -9.60 0.49
C VAL A 239 8.98 -8.41 0.42
N LEU A 240 8.09 -8.37 -0.58
CA LEU A 240 7.14 -7.27 -0.76
C LEU A 240 6.18 -7.13 0.43
N VAL A 241 5.74 -8.24 1.03
CA VAL A 241 4.82 -8.23 2.17
C VAL A 241 5.41 -7.54 3.40
N GLU A 242 6.73 -7.57 3.57
CA GLU A 242 7.40 -6.90 4.69
C GLU A 242 7.21 -5.39 4.60
N GLY A 243 7.21 -4.82 3.39
CA GLY A 243 6.84 -3.42 3.16
C GLY A 243 5.37 -3.12 3.45
N ALA A 244 4.48 -4.12 3.38
CA ALA A 244 3.06 -3.97 3.75
C ALA A 244 2.82 -4.10 5.27
N LYS A 245 3.63 -4.91 5.96
CA LYS A 245 3.61 -5.08 7.42
C LYS A 245 4.30 -3.91 8.13
N ASN A 246 5.37 -3.39 7.54
CA ASN A 246 6.20 -2.32 8.08
C ASN A 246 6.31 -1.16 7.05
N PRO A 247 5.26 -0.33 6.91
CA PRO A 247 5.25 0.72 5.90
C PRO A 247 6.39 1.72 6.07
N LEU A 248 7.22 1.86 5.03
CA LEU A 248 8.30 2.87 5.00
C LEU A 248 7.71 4.27 4.81
N PRO A 249 8.09 5.27 5.63
CA PRO A 249 7.54 6.63 5.56
C PRO A 249 8.03 7.45 4.36
N LYS A 250 9.04 6.96 3.61
CA LYS A 250 9.80 7.71 2.60
C LYS A 250 9.09 7.88 1.25
N TRP A 251 8.06 7.08 0.94
CA TRP A 251 7.53 6.98 -0.42
C TRP A 251 6.06 7.42 -0.54
N LYS A 252 5.72 8.11 -1.65
CA LYS A 252 4.35 8.55 -1.98
C LYS A 252 3.38 7.38 -2.16
N LEU A 253 3.87 6.23 -2.63
CA LEU A 253 3.13 4.98 -2.73
C LEU A 253 3.31 4.17 -1.44
N GLN A 254 2.63 4.57 -0.35
CA GLN A 254 2.66 3.79 0.88
C GLN A 254 1.99 2.43 0.64
N LEU A 255 2.80 1.36 0.67
CA LEU A 255 2.34 -0.02 0.76
C LEU A 255 1.94 -0.30 2.21
N ASN A 256 0.75 -0.85 2.44
CA ASN A 256 0.25 -1.19 3.76
C ASN A 256 -0.77 -2.35 3.67
N GLY A 257 -1.19 -2.90 4.82
CA GLY A 257 -2.17 -3.99 4.87
C GLY A 257 -3.48 -3.71 4.13
N THR A 258 -3.96 -2.46 4.12
CA THR A 258 -5.17 -2.07 3.38
C THR A 258 -4.99 -2.21 1.87
N LYS A 259 -3.86 -1.72 1.33
CA LYS A 259 -3.54 -1.90 -0.10
C LYS A 259 -3.28 -3.35 -0.45
N TRP A 260 -2.56 -4.07 0.41
CA TRP A 260 -2.32 -5.50 0.24
C TRP A 260 -3.64 -6.28 0.09
N LYS A 261 -4.60 -6.03 0.99
CA LYS A 261 -5.94 -6.62 0.94
C LYS A 261 -6.71 -6.22 -0.31
N LEU A 262 -6.65 -4.93 -0.70
CA LEU A 262 -7.31 -4.44 -1.91
C LEU A 262 -6.78 -5.15 -3.16
N TRP A 263 -5.47 -5.20 -3.33
CA TRP A 263 -4.85 -5.83 -4.51
C TRP A 263 -5.11 -7.33 -4.54
N ALA A 264 -5.02 -8.03 -3.40
CA ALA A 264 -5.40 -9.43 -3.32
C ALA A 264 -6.88 -9.65 -3.73
N SER A 265 -7.80 -8.79 -3.29
CA SER A 265 -9.20 -8.84 -3.71
C SER A 265 -9.35 -8.63 -5.22
N LYS A 266 -8.58 -7.73 -5.82
CA LYS A 266 -8.60 -7.47 -7.26
C LYS A 266 -8.00 -8.62 -8.08
N ILE A 267 -6.94 -9.25 -7.59
CA ILE A 267 -6.36 -10.45 -8.20
C ILE A 267 -7.38 -11.60 -8.15
N LYS A 268 -8.07 -11.79 -7.02
CA LYS A 268 -9.15 -12.77 -6.90
C LYS A 268 -10.28 -12.50 -7.90
N GLU A 269 -10.73 -11.25 -7.98
CA GLU A 269 -11.76 -10.83 -8.94
C GLU A 269 -11.36 -11.20 -10.38
N VAL A 270 -10.10 -10.98 -10.77
CA VAL A 270 -9.60 -11.40 -12.09
C VAL A 270 -9.70 -12.91 -12.26
N ALA A 271 -9.22 -13.70 -11.30
CA ALA A 271 -9.25 -15.16 -11.35
C ALA A 271 -10.69 -15.72 -11.45
N ASP A 272 -11.65 -15.08 -10.80
CA ASP A 272 -13.07 -15.46 -10.83
C ASP A 272 -13.76 -15.00 -12.14
N THR A 273 -13.23 -13.97 -12.80
CA THR A 273 -13.83 -13.33 -13.98
C THR A 273 -13.42 -13.98 -15.29
N VAL A 274 -12.15 -14.35 -15.44
CA VAL A 274 -11.61 -14.93 -16.68
C VAL A 274 -11.83 -16.45 -16.71
N ASP A 275 -12.02 -17.01 -17.90
CA ASP A 275 -12.15 -18.47 -18.08
C ASP A 275 -10.78 -19.15 -18.26
N ASP A 276 -10.79 -20.48 -18.42
CA ASP A 276 -9.57 -21.28 -18.56
C ASP A 276 -8.84 -21.05 -19.89
N THR A 277 -9.44 -20.31 -20.83
CA THR A 277 -8.83 -19.94 -22.13
C THR A 277 -8.12 -18.58 -22.09
N ALA A 278 -8.12 -17.90 -20.93
CA ALA A 278 -7.38 -16.66 -20.72
C ALA A 278 -5.89 -16.84 -21.03
N ARG A 279 -5.28 -15.84 -21.68
CA ARG A 279 -3.90 -15.92 -22.17
C ARG A 279 -2.91 -16.15 -21.02
N TRP A 280 -1.82 -16.85 -21.35
CA TRP A 280 -0.65 -17.04 -20.47
C TRP A 280 -0.98 -17.62 -19.08
N ASP A 281 -1.99 -18.48 -19.00
CA ASP A 281 -2.50 -19.09 -17.76
C ASP A 281 -2.92 -18.05 -16.70
N LEU A 282 -3.41 -16.87 -17.13
CA LEU A 282 -3.73 -15.75 -16.23
C LEU A 282 -4.62 -16.19 -15.06
N LYS A 283 -5.66 -16.98 -15.32
CA LYS A 283 -6.58 -17.47 -14.28
C LYS A 283 -5.85 -18.23 -13.17
N LYS A 284 -5.04 -19.21 -13.56
CA LYS A 284 -4.28 -20.08 -12.65
C LYS A 284 -3.27 -19.27 -11.85
N LYS A 285 -2.53 -18.38 -12.52
CA LYS A 285 -1.50 -17.55 -11.87
C LYS A 285 -2.12 -16.51 -10.93
N ALA A 286 -3.23 -15.89 -11.31
CA ALA A 286 -3.96 -14.96 -10.45
C ALA A 286 -4.47 -15.68 -9.19
N LYS A 287 -5.04 -16.89 -9.33
CA LYS A 287 -5.45 -17.71 -8.18
C LYS A 287 -4.27 -18.00 -7.24
N GLN A 288 -3.14 -18.47 -7.78
CA GLN A 288 -1.93 -18.74 -7.00
C GLN A 288 -1.40 -17.49 -6.29
N ALA A 289 -1.42 -16.33 -6.96
CA ALA A 289 -0.98 -15.08 -6.37
C ALA A 289 -1.91 -14.63 -5.23
N TYR A 290 -3.22 -14.75 -5.40
CA TYR A 290 -4.18 -14.47 -4.33
C TYR A 290 -3.93 -15.36 -3.11
N GLU A 291 -3.82 -16.68 -3.31
CA GLU A 291 -3.54 -17.64 -2.23
C GLU A 291 -2.24 -17.28 -1.50
N LYS A 292 -1.18 -17.00 -2.25
CA LYS A 292 0.11 -16.55 -1.70
C LYS A 292 -0.01 -15.24 -0.92
N MET A 293 -0.78 -14.26 -1.39
CA MET A 293 -0.97 -13.00 -0.64
C MET A 293 -1.69 -13.20 0.68
N VAL A 294 -2.68 -14.09 0.72
CA VAL A 294 -3.39 -14.46 1.94
C VAL A 294 -2.47 -15.21 2.91
N GLU A 295 -1.67 -16.15 2.39
CA GLU A 295 -0.70 -16.91 3.18
C GLU A 295 0.39 -16.01 3.80
N LEU A 296 0.89 -15.03 3.05
CA LEU A 296 1.99 -14.16 3.49
C LEU A 296 1.59 -13.11 4.52
N TYR A 297 0.32 -12.68 4.53
CA TYR A 297 -0.20 -11.68 5.46
C TYR A 297 -1.61 -12.04 5.94
N PRO A 298 -1.79 -13.19 6.61
CA PRO A 298 -3.11 -13.68 6.99
C PRO A 298 -3.82 -12.68 7.90
N GLU A 299 -3.12 -11.90 8.73
CA GLU A 299 -3.71 -10.91 9.63
C GLU A 299 -4.47 -9.81 8.88
N ALA A 300 -4.01 -9.43 7.67
CA ALA A 300 -4.71 -8.45 6.83
C ALA A 300 -6.06 -8.97 6.31
N PHE A 301 -6.23 -10.29 6.22
CA PHE A 301 -7.44 -10.98 5.75
C PHE A 301 -8.25 -11.60 6.88
N SER A 302 -7.61 -11.89 7.99
CA SER A 302 -8.24 -12.31 9.22
C SER A 302 -9.23 -11.23 9.60
N TYR A 303 -10.45 -11.65 9.88
CA TYR A 303 -11.44 -10.78 10.49
C TYR A 303 -10.92 -10.40 11.89
N TYR A 304 -10.03 -9.41 11.99
CA TYR A 304 -10.43 -8.27 12.81
C TYR A 304 -11.68 -7.78 12.14
N HIS A 305 -12.82 -8.12 12.76
CA HIS A 305 -14.14 -7.60 12.47
C HIS A 305 -14.01 -6.36 11.58
N SER A 306 -14.64 -6.39 10.40
CA SER A 306 -14.69 -5.19 9.57
C SER A 306 -15.06 -4.01 10.47
N PHE A 307 -14.61 -2.79 10.19
CA PHE A 307 -15.04 -1.66 11.03
C PHE A 307 -16.58 -1.66 11.17
N GLU A 308 -17.31 -2.19 10.18
CA GLU A 308 -18.74 -2.52 10.26
C GLU A 308 -19.10 -3.63 11.26
N ASP A 309 -18.40 -4.77 11.35
CA ASP A 309 -18.63 -5.82 12.35
C ASP A 309 -18.15 -5.42 13.75
N VAL A 310 -17.08 -4.62 13.89
CA VAL A 310 -16.70 -4.04 15.19
C VAL A 310 -17.77 -3.05 15.57
N LEU A 311 -18.25 -2.22 14.65
CA LEU A 311 -19.34 -1.29 14.89
C LEU A 311 -20.65 -2.04 15.17
N TRP A 312 -20.94 -3.16 14.51
CA TRP A 312 -22.14 -3.97 14.73
C TRP A 312 -22.04 -4.66 16.08
N LEU A 313 -20.96 -5.41 16.37
CA LEU A 313 -20.75 -6.06 17.67
C LEU A 313 -20.57 -5.04 18.80
N TRP A 314 -20.03 -3.85 18.55
CA TRP A 314 -20.00 -2.74 19.51
C TRP A 314 -21.40 -2.15 19.71
N LEU A 315 -22.17 -1.90 18.65
CA LEU A 315 -23.57 -1.46 18.74
C LEU A 315 -24.42 -2.49 19.48
N GLU A 316 -24.26 -3.77 19.20
CA GLU A 316 -24.98 -4.88 19.84
C GLU A 316 -24.57 -5.06 21.30
N LYS A 317 -23.27 -4.88 21.61
CA LYS A 317 -22.76 -4.95 22.99
C LYS A 317 -23.12 -3.71 23.82
N PHE A 318 -23.18 -2.51 23.23
CA PHE A 318 -23.55 -1.25 23.91
C PHE A 318 -25.06 -0.97 23.96
N ILE A 319 -25.84 -1.49 23.01
CA ILE A 319 -27.31 -1.34 23.02
C ILE A 319 -27.98 -2.41 23.89
N VAL A 320 -27.37 -3.58 24.09
CA VAL A 320 -28.06 -4.74 24.68
C VAL A 320 -27.48 -5.25 26.00
N ARG A 321 -26.23 -4.91 26.40
CA ARG A 321 -25.59 -5.57 27.56
C ARG A 321 -25.30 -4.73 28.80
N GLU A 322 -25.39 -3.40 28.73
CA GLU A 322 -25.36 -2.53 29.92
C GLU A 322 -26.79 -2.03 30.21
N ASP A 323 -27.14 -1.90 31.50
CA ASP A 323 -28.42 -1.31 31.91
C ASP A 323 -28.57 0.09 31.30
N ALA A 324 -29.27 0.19 30.17
CA ALA A 324 -29.44 1.44 29.43
C ALA A 324 -30.45 2.39 30.09
N THR A 325 -30.96 2.06 31.27
CA THR A 325 -31.93 2.89 31.99
C THR A 325 -31.28 4.21 32.40
N PRO A 326 -31.81 5.37 31.95
CA PRO A 326 -31.40 6.69 32.42
C PRO A 326 -31.57 6.84 33.94
N ASP A 327 -30.74 7.67 34.56
CA ASP A 327 -30.93 8.07 35.96
C ASP A 327 -32.32 8.74 36.13
N PRO A 328 -33.14 8.32 37.12
CA PRO A 328 -34.47 8.87 37.35
C PRO A 328 -34.50 10.40 37.52
N ARG A 329 -33.40 11.00 38.00
CA ARG A 329 -33.28 12.47 38.14
C ARG A 329 -33.49 13.20 36.83
N ARG A 330 -33.16 12.60 35.69
CA ARG A 330 -33.36 13.19 34.36
C ARG A 330 -34.82 13.46 34.01
N SER A 331 -35.75 12.78 34.67
CA SER A 331 -37.19 12.96 34.49
C SER A 331 -37.89 13.60 35.69
N ALA A 332 -37.28 13.54 36.88
CA ALA A 332 -37.87 14.02 38.13
C ALA A 332 -37.34 15.38 38.61
N GLU A 333 -36.13 15.77 38.20
CA GLU A 333 -35.41 16.93 38.75
C GLU A 333 -34.92 17.88 37.65
N LYS A 334 -34.51 19.09 38.05
CA LYS A 334 -33.85 20.06 37.16
C LYS A 334 -32.34 20.00 37.37
N PRO A 335 -31.53 19.98 36.31
CA PRO A 335 -30.08 20.01 36.43
C PRO A 335 -29.60 21.34 37.02
N ALA A 336 -28.42 21.34 37.64
CA ALA A 336 -27.76 22.53 38.16
C ALA A 336 -27.38 23.50 37.02
N LEU A 337 -26.99 22.95 35.86
CA LEU A 337 -26.75 23.70 34.64
C LEU A 337 -27.26 22.90 33.44
N GLU A 338 -27.96 23.56 32.52
CA GLU A 338 -28.36 23.00 31.22
C GLU A 338 -27.80 23.86 30.10
N MET A 339 -27.06 23.23 29.19
CA MET A 339 -26.53 23.90 28.01
C MET A 339 -26.99 23.23 26.72
N HIS A 340 -27.40 24.05 25.77
CA HIS A 340 -27.76 23.61 24.44
C HIS A 340 -26.56 23.72 23.52
N TYR A 341 -26.26 22.63 22.84
CA TYR A 341 -25.26 22.53 21.79
C TYR A 341 -25.96 22.56 20.43
N THR A 342 -25.45 23.36 19.50
CA THR A 342 -25.92 23.35 18.10
C THR A 342 -24.74 23.35 17.15
N ALA A 343 -24.81 22.47 16.16
CA ALA A 343 -23.86 22.38 15.09
C ALA A 343 -24.27 23.23 13.88
N LEU A 344 -23.42 24.18 13.51
CA LEU A 344 -23.61 25.03 12.35
C LEU A 344 -22.78 24.56 11.15
N VAL A 345 -23.09 25.14 9.99
CA VAL A 345 -22.32 24.97 8.74
C VAL A 345 -20.87 25.44 8.95
N GLY A 346 -19.92 24.82 8.24
CA GLY A 346 -18.51 25.26 8.27
C GLY A 346 -17.75 24.91 9.55
N HIS A 347 -18.02 23.73 10.15
CA HIS A 347 -17.30 23.21 11.32
C HIS A 347 -17.41 24.03 12.63
N ARG A 348 -18.32 25.02 12.66
CA ARG A 348 -18.63 25.86 13.82
C ARG A 348 -19.68 25.22 14.72
N ARG A 349 -19.53 25.30 16.05
CA ARG A 349 -20.55 24.92 17.05
C ARG A 349 -20.77 26.07 18.01
N ILE A 350 -22.00 26.20 18.48
CA ILE A 350 -22.37 27.16 19.50
C ILE A 350 -22.95 26.43 20.71
N LEU A 351 -22.65 26.93 21.90
CA LEU A 351 -23.31 26.51 23.13
C LEU A 351 -23.87 27.71 23.89
N GLY A 352 -25.07 27.54 24.45
CA GLY A 352 -25.72 28.57 25.26
C GLY A 352 -26.78 28.00 26.18
N VAL A 353 -27.19 28.78 27.16
CA VAL A 353 -28.33 28.47 28.04
C VAL A 353 -29.59 29.02 27.39
N LYS A 354 -30.72 28.35 27.62
CA LYS A 354 -32.02 28.79 27.11
C LYS A 354 -32.31 30.24 27.54
N GLY A 355 -32.48 31.13 26.57
CA GLY A 355 -32.72 32.56 26.78
C GLY A 355 -31.52 33.47 26.55
N ASP A 356 -30.32 32.90 26.35
CA ASP A 356 -29.14 33.69 25.99
C ASP A 356 -29.31 34.31 24.59
N LYS A 357 -29.00 35.62 24.46
CA LYS A 357 -28.99 36.32 23.16
C LYS A 357 -27.70 36.12 22.36
N THR A 358 -26.65 35.63 23.02
CA THR A 358 -25.32 35.36 22.48
C THR A 358 -24.82 34.03 23.03
N PRO A 359 -24.18 33.17 22.22
CA PRO A 359 -23.67 31.90 22.71
C PRO A 359 -22.56 32.12 23.76
N ARG A 360 -22.60 31.34 24.84
CA ARG A 360 -21.57 31.35 25.89
C ARG A 360 -20.27 30.75 25.40
N TYR A 361 -20.34 29.77 24.51
CA TYR A 361 -19.16 29.11 23.94
C TYR A 361 -19.29 28.97 22.43
N GLU A 362 -18.17 29.15 21.74
CA GLU A 362 -18.05 28.87 20.32
C GLU A 362 -16.89 27.89 20.09
N VAL A 363 -17.22 26.74 19.49
CA VAL A 363 -16.23 25.71 19.16
C VAL A 363 -15.98 25.74 17.66
N GLU A 364 -14.76 26.04 17.27
CA GLU A 364 -14.32 26.02 15.88
C GLU A 364 -13.38 24.83 15.70
N ARG A 365 -13.81 23.81 14.97
CA ARG A 365 -12.92 22.69 14.69
C ARG A 365 -11.90 23.10 13.63
N ARG A 366 -10.65 23.33 14.03
CA ARG A 366 -9.52 23.58 13.14
C ARG A 366 -8.75 22.30 12.87
N ALA A 367 -8.54 21.99 11.59
CA ALA A 367 -7.49 21.06 11.21
C ALA A 367 -6.17 21.84 11.25
N VAL A 368 -5.43 21.74 12.35
CA VAL A 368 -4.10 22.34 12.44
C VAL A 368 -3.13 21.47 11.64
N LEU A 369 -2.75 21.92 10.45
CA LEU A 369 -1.57 21.45 9.72
C LEU A 369 -0.36 22.25 10.24
N GLU A 370 0.31 21.74 11.27
CA GLU A 370 1.63 22.26 11.65
C GLU A 370 2.64 21.84 10.57
N ILE A 371 3.19 22.82 9.86
CA ILE A 371 4.33 22.65 8.96
C ILE A 371 5.59 22.72 9.85
N TRP A 372 6.48 21.72 9.75
CA TRP A 372 7.96 21.81 9.67
C TRP A 372 8.58 20.40 9.92
N GLY A 373 9.32 19.86 8.92
CA GLY A 373 10.25 18.72 9.06
C GLY A 373 9.72 17.34 8.64
N ASP A 374 10.32 16.73 7.60
CA ASP A 374 9.86 15.55 6.83
C ASP A 374 9.77 14.20 7.59
N LYS A 375 8.92 14.13 8.61
CA LYS A 375 8.44 12.88 9.22
C LYS A 375 6.95 13.01 9.55
N CYS A 376 6.09 12.73 8.58
CA CYS A 376 4.65 12.63 8.79
C CYS A 376 4.25 11.22 9.24
N TYR A 377 4.07 11.04 10.54
CA TYR A 377 3.18 10.01 11.09
C TYR A 377 1.76 10.58 11.11
N VAL A 378 0.89 10.17 10.19
CA VAL A 378 -0.54 10.44 10.31
C VAL A 378 -1.15 9.39 11.23
N ASN A 379 -1.03 9.63 12.52
CA ASN A 379 -1.94 9.09 13.53
C ASN A 379 -2.14 10.15 14.60
N ILE A 380 -2.91 11.18 14.27
CA ILE A 380 -3.35 12.18 15.25
C ILE A 380 -4.85 12.41 15.01
N PRO A 381 -5.74 12.13 15.98
CA PRO A 381 -7.12 12.58 15.86
C PRO A 381 -7.13 14.09 15.67
N PRO A 382 -8.00 14.65 14.81
CA PRO A 382 -8.05 16.10 14.60
C PRO A 382 -8.18 16.80 15.96
N LYS A 383 -7.21 17.65 16.30
CA LYS A 383 -7.24 18.49 17.51
C LYS A 383 -8.51 19.34 17.44
N THR A 384 -9.39 19.22 18.43
CA THR A 384 -10.50 20.18 18.58
C THR A 384 -9.98 21.30 19.46
N GLU A 385 -9.84 22.49 18.88
CA GLU A 385 -9.58 23.72 19.62
C GLU A 385 -10.93 24.34 20.01
N VAL A 386 -11.09 24.68 21.29
CA VAL A 386 -12.24 25.45 21.75
C VAL A 386 -11.76 26.85 22.12
N LYS A 387 -12.40 27.86 21.52
CA LYS A 387 -12.11 29.26 21.78
C LYS A 387 -13.15 29.82 22.74
N PHE A 388 -12.66 30.43 23.82
CA PHE A 388 -13.51 31.07 24.79
C PHE A 388 -13.80 32.49 24.32
N SER A 389 -15.05 32.76 23.95
CA SER A 389 -15.50 34.09 23.50
C SER A 389 -15.34 35.15 24.59
N GLN A 390 -15.29 34.77 25.86
CA GLN A 390 -15.20 35.69 27.00
C GLN A 390 -13.79 35.83 27.60
N GLN A 391 -12.83 34.94 27.30
CA GLN A 391 -11.53 34.91 28.03
C GLN A 391 -10.28 34.62 27.17
N SER A 392 -10.39 34.48 25.85
CA SER A 392 -9.23 34.26 24.94
C SER A 392 -8.31 33.09 25.32
N ARG A 393 -8.83 32.06 25.97
CA ARG A 393 -8.11 30.80 26.28
C ARG A 393 -8.34 29.76 25.17
N THR A 394 -7.46 28.77 25.06
CA THR A 394 -7.59 27.63 24.13
C THR A 394 -7.31 26.33 24.87
N ILE A 395 -8.23 25.36 24.79
CA ILE A 395 -8.05 24.02 25.36
C ILE A 395 -7.91 22.99 24.23
N THR A 396 -6.94 22.09 24.36
CA THR A 396 -6.68 20.99 23.39
C THR A 396 -7.16 19.66 23.96
N MET A 397 -8.01 18.95 23.22
CA MET A 397 -8.56 17.66 23.64
C MET A 397 -7.75 16.47 23.10
N LYS A 398 -7.45 15.47 23.95
CA LYS A 398 -6.96 14.14 23.56
C LYS A 398 -8.12 13.13 23.66
N GLY A 399 -8.22 12.22 22.70
CA GLY A 399 -9.40 11.36 22.47
C GLY A 399 -9.81 10.48 23.65
N ALA A 400 -11.09 10.09 23.65
CA ALA A 400 -11.73 9.34 24.73
C ALA A 400 -11.41 7.84 24.65
N VAL A 401 -10.64 7.33 25.61
CA VAL A 401 -10.72 5.94 26.05
C VAL A 401 -10.62 5.92 27.57
N GLY A 402 -11.61 5.30 28.21
CA GLY A 402 -11.57 4.69 29.54
C GLY A 402 -11.09 5.55 30.72
N LYS A 403 -12.03 5.91 31.59
CA LYS A 403 -11.84 6.57 32.90
C LYS A 403 -11.20 7.96 32.82
N TYR A 404 -11.90 8.95 33.35
CA TYR A 404 -11.51 10.36 33.33
C TYR A 404 -11.36 10.87 34.76
N THR A 405 -10.20 11.43 35.09
CA THR A 405 -9.95 12.07 36.39
C THR A 405 -10.01 13.58 36.19
N ALA A 406 -10.98 14.25 36.81
CA ALA A 406 -11.13 15.69 36.69
C ALA A 406 -10.04 16.42 37.48
N SER A 407 -9.64 17.62 37.01
CA SER A 407 -8.51 18.37 37.58
C SER A 407 -8.69 18.78 39.05
N GLY A 408 -9.92 18.74 39.58
CA GLY A 408 -10.29 19.16 40.93
C GLY A 408 -10.51 18.05 41.98
N GLY A 409 -10.33 16.76 41.70
CA GLY A 409 -10.58 15.73 42.72
C GLY A 409 -10.23 14.29 42.31
N ARG A 410 -9.83 13.49 43.33
CA ARG A 410 -9.36 12.08 43.26
C ARG A 410 -10.39 11.04 42.78
N VAL A 411 -11.47 11.50 42.15
CA VAL A 411 -12.64 10.68 41.82
C VAL A 411 -12.60 10.33 40.34
N GLU A 412 -12.67 9.04 40.06
CA GLU A 412 -12.61 8.48 38.72
C GLU A 412 -14.00 8.50 38.06
N LEU A 413 -14.15 9.25 36.98
CA LEU A 413 -15.39 9.39 36.24
C LEU A 413 -15.44 8.41 35.07
N HIS A 414 -16.61 7.81 34.83
CA HIS A 414 -16.83 6.89 33.72
C HIS A 414 -18.10 7.21 32.95
N TRP A 415 -18.08 6.93 31.65
CA TRP A 415 -19.23 7.10 30.78
C TRP A 415 -20.11 5.85 30.81
N LYS A 416 -21.41 6.03 31.03
CA LYS A 416 -22.47 5.03 30.89
C LYS A 416 -23.37 5.42 29.69
N PRO A 417 -23.54 4.56 28.67
CA PRO A 417 -24.52 4.78 27.60
C PRO A 417 -25.95 4.62 28.13
N THR A 418 -26.89 5.47 27.71
CA THR A 418 -28.29 5.43 28.21
C THR A 418 -29.36 5.43 27.11
N GLY A 419 -28.93 5.22 25.87
CA GLY A 419 -29.84 5.15 24.73
C GLY A 419 -29.14 5.61 23.48
N MET A 420 -28.86 4.68 22.57
CA MET A 420 -28.26 4.94 21.27
C MET A 420 -29.14 4.32 20.18
N VAL A 421 -29.46 5.11 19.16
CA VAL A 421 -30.17 4.66 17.97
C VAL A 421 -29.19 4.63 16.80
N VAL A 422 -29.19 3.52 16.05
CA VAL A 422 -28.32 3.34 14.88
C VAL A 422 -28.51 4.52 13.91
N HIS A 423 -27.42 5.26 13.65
CA HIS A 423 -27.42 6.48 12.83
C HIS A 423 -28.38 7.60 13.27
N GLY A 424 -28.87 7.57 14.51
CA GLY A 424 -29.83 8.53 15.05
C GLY A 424 -29.36 9.17 16.35
N ARG A 425 -30.31 9.45 17.24
CA ARG A 425 -30.07 10.05 18.56
C ARG A 425 -29.19 9.16 19.45
N ALA A 426 -28.47 9.81 20.36
CA ALA A 426 -27.70 9.11 21.37
C ALA A 426 -27.65 9.87 22.70
N SER A 427 -27.42 9.15 23.79
CA SER A 427 -27.33 9.70 25.13
C SER A 427 -26.35 8.94 26.01
N TRP A 428 -25.66 9.69 26.88
CA TRP A 428 -24.66 9.19 27.80
C TRP A 428 -24.77 9.90 29.15
N GLU A 429 -24.32 9.23 30.20
CA GLU A 429 -24.16 9.74 31.55
C GLU A 429 -22.71 9.63 31.97
N LEU A 430 -22.15 10.69 32.52
CA LEU A 430 -20.86 10.68 33.19
C LEU A 430 -21.13 10.48 34.69
N ARG A 431 -20.53 9.44 35.27
CA ARG A 431 -20.79 9.01 36.65
C ARG A 431 -19.51 8.88 37.46
N ASP A 432 -19.64 9.10 38.77
CA ASP A 432 -18.69 8.88 39.87
C ASP A 432 -19.28 7.80 40.77
N GLU A 433 -18.57 6.71 41.13
CA GLU A 433 -18.93 5.66 42.11
C GLU A 433 -20.44 5.31 42.36
N GLY A 434 -21.34 5.60 41.41
CA GLY A 434 -22.80 5.46 41.52
C GLY A 434 -23.64 6.70 41.16
N ASP A 435 -23.11 7.91 41.30
CA ASP A 435 -23.79 9.20 41.12
C ASP A 435 -23.64 9.82 39.73
N LEU A 436 -24.73 10.41 39.22
CA LEU A 436 -24.77 11.21 38.01
C LEU A 436 -24.08 12.55 38.22
N VAL A 437 -23.05 12.80 37.40
CA VAL A 437 -22.32 14.08 37.38
C VAL A 437 -22.79 14.93 36.21
N MET A 438 -22.88 14.32 35.02
CA MET A 438 -23.30 15.00 33.79
C MET A 438 -24.10 14.04 32.92
N SER A 439 -25.07 14.56 32.17
CA SER A 439 -25.72 13.83 31.08
C SER A 439 -25.56 14.57 29.77
N VAL A 440 -25.34 13.83 28.68
CA VAL A 440 -25.14 14.36 27.34
C VAL A 440 -26.12 13.67 26.39
N THR A 441 -26.81 14.45 25.57
CA THR A 441 -27.72 13.94 24.53
C THR A 441 -27.44 14.61 23.19
N ILE A 442 -27.76 13.90 22.10
CA ILE A 442 -27.76 14.42 20.74
C ILE A 442 -29.00 13.91 19.99
N ASP A 443 -29.60 14.77 19.17
CA ASP A 443 -30.80 14.48 18.40
C ASP A 443 -30.56 13.54 17.19
N ASP A 444 -31.65 13.11 16.55
CA ASP A 444 -31.60 12.19 15.41
C ASP A 444 -30.87 12.76 14.20
N GLN A 445 -30.93 14.08 14.02
CA GLN A 445 -30.23 14.77 12.95
C GLN A 445 -28.73 14.96 13.24
N GLN A 446 -28.30 14.68 14.47
CA GLN A 446 -26.95 14.91 14.96
C GLN A 446 -26.53 16.38 14.80
N VAL A 447 -27.47 17.30 14.99
CA VAL A 447 -27.28 18.74 14.86
C VAL A 447 -27.38 19.39 16.23
N ASN A 448 -28.35 18.99 17.04
CA ASN A 448 -28.59 19.58 18.35
C ASN A 448 -28.29 18.58 19.46
N GLY A 449 -27.79 19.09 20.59
CA GLY A 449 -27.52 18.30 21.77
C GLY A 449 -27.75 19.09 23.04
N VAL A 450 -27.84 18.37 24.16
CA VAL A 450 -28.00 18.97 25.48
C VAL A 450 -26.94 18.39 26.42
N ILE A 451 -26.28 19.27 27.16
CA ILE A 451 -25.32 18.92 28.21
C ILE A 451 -25.90 19.42 29.53
N CYS A 452 -26.19 18.51 30.46
CA CYS A 452 -26.72 18.85 31.78
C CYS A 452 -25.73 18.46 32.87
N LEU A 453 -25.35 19.38 33.73
CA LEU A 453 -24.58 19.12 34.95
C LEU A 453 -25.52 18.96 36.14
N TRP A 454 -25.30 17.91 36.93
CA TRP A 454 -26.18 17.52 38.04
C TRP A 454 -25.56 17.79 39.42
N LYS A 455 -24.24 18.00 39.50
CA LYS A 455 -23.57 18.47 40.71
C LYS A 455 -23.60 20.00 40.77
N SER A 456 -24.04 20.57 41.90
CA SER A 456 -24.02 22.01 42.17
C SER A 456 -22.77 22.41 42.94
N GLY A 457 -22.43 23.70 42.96
CA GLY A 457 -21.30 24.25 43.72
C GLY A 457 -19.92 23.86 43.19
N LEU A 458 -19.82 23.49 41.91
CA LEU A 458 -18.55 23.21 41.26
C LEU A 458 -17.73 24.49 41.10
N ALA A 459 -16.41 24.37 41.22
CA ALA A 459 -15.52 25.48 40.85
C ALA A 459 -15.73 25.82 39.36
N PRO A 460 -15.71 27.10 38.96
CA PRO A 460 -15.93 27.50 37.57
C PRO A 460 -15.03 26.76 36.57
N GLU A 461 -13.77 26.51 36.95
CA GLU A 461 -12.80 25.79 36.13
C GLU A 461 -13.21 24.33 35.89
N LEU A 462 -13.77 23.68 36.91
CA LEU A 462 -14.24 22.30 36.84
C LEU A 462 -15.57 22.20 36.08
N GLU A 463 -16.45 23.18 36.23
CA GLU A 463 -17.68 23.31 35.44
C GLU A 463 -17.35 23.39 33.94
N GLU A 464 -16.42 24.28 33.58
CA GLU A 464 -15.93 24.43 32.21
C GLU A 464 -15.26 23.15 31.69
N GLU A 465 -14.43 22.50 32.51
CA GLU A 465 -13.79 21.24 32.14
C GLU A 465 -14.83 20.14 31.83
N LEU A 466 -15.86 20.00 32.64
CA LEU A 466 -16.93 19.01 32.43
C LEU A 466 -17.77 19.33 31.19
N ILE A 467 -18.09 20.60 30.94
CA ILE A 467 -18.73 21.06 29.71
C ILE A 467 -17.92 20.64 28.48
N MET A 468 -16.60 20.84 28.54
CA MET A 468 -15.67 20.48 27.47
C MET A 468 -15.65 18.97 27.23
N VAL A 469 -15.62 18.18 28.30
CA VAL A 469 -15.73 16.72 28.26
C VAL A 469 -17.06 16.29 27.59
N GLY A 470 -18.16 16.98 27.89
CA GLY A 470 -19.46 16.76 27.25
C GLY A 470 -19.46 17.05 25.74
N ILE A 471 -18.87 18.18 25.32
CA ILE A 471 -18.70 18.53 23.89
C ILE A 471 -17.89 17.46 23.16
N SER A 472 -16.81 16.98 23.79
CA SER A 472 -15.96 15.92 23.23
C SER A 472 -16.77 14.68 22.87
N LYS A 473 -17.67 14.28 23.79
CA LYS A 473 -18.47 13.08 23.61
C LYS A 473 -19.43 13.21 22.43
N ILE A 474 -20.08 14.37 22.29
CA ILE A 474 -20.94 14.69 21.14
C ILE A 474 -20.13 14.63 19.83
N GLU A 475 -18.98 15.30 19.76
CA GLU A 475 -18.16 15.35 18.55
C GLU A 475 -17.54 13.99 18.18
N GLU A 476 -17.16 13.20 19.18
CA GLU A 476 -16.71 11.82 18.99
C GLU A 476 -17.78 10.98 18.30
N TYR A 477 -19.01 11.02 18.81
CA TYR A 477 -20.13 10.28 18.23
C TYR A 477 -20.42 10.74 16.79
N ARG A 478 -20.46 12.05 16.54
CA ARG A 478 -20.69 12.59 15.19
C ARG A 478 -19.58 12.21 14.21
N ARG A 479 -18.33 12.15 14.66
CA ARG A 479 -17.21 11.66 13.85
C ARG A 479 -17.39 10.19 13.52
N LEU A 480 -17.75 9.37 14.50
CA LEU A 480 -17.98 7.94 14.34
C LEU A 480 -19.10 7.68 13.31
N ILE A 481 -20.24 8.37 13.41
CA ILE A 481 -21.33 8.22 12.44
C ILE A 481 -20.97 8.77 11.04
N ARG A 482 -20.19 9.84 10.95
CA ARG A 482 -19.71 10.33 9.64
C ARG A 482 -18.82 9.29 8.97
N ASN A 483 -17.90 8.71 9.72
CA ASN A 483 -17.01 7.67 9.21
C ASN A 483 -17.79 6.43 8.78
N SER A 484 -18.84 6.04 9.53
CA SER A 484 -19.71 4.94 9.13
C SER A 484 -20.47 5.25 7.83
N LYS A 485 -21.08 6.45 7.70
CA LYS A 485 -21.81 6.84 6.48
C LYS A 485 -20.89 6.88 5.24
N VAL A 486 -19.65 7.35 5.38
CA VAL A 486 -18.66 7.38 4.29
C VAL A 486 -18.25 5.95 3.90
N ALA A 487 -18.05 5.06 4.87
CA ALA A 487 -17.77 3.65 4.61
C ALA A 487 -18.94 2.96 3.86
N THR A 488 -20.19 3.22 4.26
CA THR A 488 -21.37 2.69 3.60
C THR A 488 -21.55 3.24 2.17
N VAL A 489 -21.29 4.53 1.92
CA VAL A 489 -21.33 5.09 0.55
C VAL A 489 -20.22 4.52 -0.33
N GLY A 490 -19.03 4.26 0.23
CA GLY A 490 -17.94 3.56 -0.45
C GLY A 490 -18.28 2.09 -0.76
N ALA A 491 -19.04 1.42 0.10
CA ALA A 491 -19.53 0.06 -0.14
C ALA A 491 -20.65 0.03 -1.19
N VAL A 492 -21.60 0.97 -1.15
CA VAL A 492 -22.72 1.05 -2.12
C VAL A 492 -22.25 1.46 -3.52
N SER A 493 -21.21 2.29 -3.63
CA SER A 493 -20.59 2.62 -4.92
C SER A 493 -19.73 1.48 -5.50
N ASN A 494 -19.16 0.61 -4.65
CA ASN A 494 -18.46 -0.61 -5.06
C ASN A 494 -19.37 -1.85 -5.21
N ALA A 495 -20.67 -1.72 -4.89
CA ALA A 495 -21.65 -2.81 -4.95
C ALA A 495 -22.93 -2.41 -5.71
N SER A 496 -22.78 -1.72 -6.84
CA SER A 496 -23.90 -1.38 -7.73
C SER A 496 -24.70 -2.60 -8.22
N TRP A 497 -24.12 -3.81 -8.16
CA TRP A 497 -24.79 -5.08 -8.49
C TRP A 497 -25.70 -5.63 -7.37
N LEU A 498 -25.52 -5.24 -6.10
CA LEU A 498 -26.43 -5.61 -5.00
C LEU A 498 -27.73 -4.77 -5.01
N ALA A 499 -27.72 -3.59 -5.64
CA ALA A 499 -28.91 -2.77 -5.82
C ALA A 499 -29.93 -3.37 -6.81
N VAL A 500 -29.50 -4.30 -7.68
CA VAL A 500 -30.36 -4.99 -8.65
C VAL A 500 -31.15 -6.13 -7.98
N TRP A 501 -30.58 -6.79 -6.97
CA TRP A 501 -31.23 -7.91 -6.29
C TRP A 501 -32.45 -7.49 -5.44
N ASN A 502 -32.39 -6.30 -4.82
CA ASN A 502 -33.52 -5.74 -4.07
C ASN A 502 -34.70 -5.27 -4.94
N ARG A 503 -34.54 -5.19 -6.27
CA ARG A 503 -35.64 -4.87 -7.20
C ARG A 503 -36.34 -6.12 -7.77
N LEU A 504 -35.70 -7.29 -7.72
CA LEU A 504 -36.27 -8.55 -8.20
C LEU A 504 -36.94 -9.37 -7.09
N ALA A 505 -36.65 -9.09 -5.81
CA ALA A 505 -37.30 -9.73 -4.66
C ALA A 505 -38.61 -9.03 -4.21
N ARG A 506 -39.11 -8.04 -4.96
CA ARG A 506 -40.41 -7.36 -4.73
C ARG A 506 -41.23 -7.26 -6.03
N GLY A 507 -41.26 -8.35 -6.80
CA GLY A 507 -42.21 -8.58 -7.89
C GLY A 507 -43.16 -9.71 -7.51
#